data_AF-U5T5B9-F1
#
_entry.id   AF-U5T5B9-F1
#
_cell.length_a   1.000
_cell.length_b   1.000
_cell.length_c   1.000
_cell.angle_alpha   90.00
_cell.angle_beta   90.00
_cell.angle_gamma   90.00
#
_symmetry.space_group_name_H-M   'P 1'
#
loop_
_entity.id
_entity.type
_entity.pdbx_description
1 polymer ?
#
loop_
_entity_poly.entity_id
_entity_poly.type
_entity_poly.pdbx_seq_one_letter_code
_entity_poly.pdbx_strand_id
1 'polypeptide(L)'
;MYYDALEQRRQKSSTILIDKTPILSADIHYMEKLFPAKRYIFSVRHPYDVVLSNFKQRYHQNAAMAAFNEFWSSCDFYDYVMKNWFEVFPGETDRVCYVYYDELVTNFEPTIRRVIDFLGVEWDDAVLDFAEHSKKRAVRTPSYANVRKGLSLGVQSSYQNYLFLFDDYAVVS
;
A
#
# COMPACT_ATOMS: atom_id res chain seq x y z
N MET A 1 -1.68 14.74 19.65
CA MET A 1 -0.95 15.20 18.45
C MET A 1 -1.35 14.45 17.17
N TYR A 2 -1.24 13.11 17.09
CA TYR A 2 -1.64 12.35 15.88
C TYR A 2 -3.16 12.40 15.62
N TYR A 3 -3.99 12.11 16.63
CA TYR A 3 -5.45 12.21 16.50
C TYR A 3 -5.94 13.64 16.23
N ASP A 4 -5.28 14.65 16.80
CA ASP A 4 -5.64 16.05 16.54
C ASP A 4 -5.41 16.43 15.06
N ALA A 5 -4.29 15.97 14.48
CA ALA A 5 -3.99 16.18 13.06
C ALA A 5 -4.98 15.43 12.14
N LEU A 6 -5.48 14.29 12.59
CA LEU A 6 -6.49 13.50 11.91
C LEU A 6 -7.88 14.16 11.98
N GLU A 7 -8.30 14.65 13.14
CA GLU A 7 -9.57 15.37 13.32
C GLU A 7 -9.63 16.66 12.50
N GLN A 8 -8.52 17.39 12.37
CA GLN A 8 -8.45 18.57 11.48
C GLN A 8 -8.71 18.25 10.01
N ARG A 9 -8.53 16.99 9.59
CA ARG A 9 -8.72 16.51 8.20
C ARG A 9 -10.02 15.75 8.03
N ARG A 10 -10.79 15.55 9.09
CA ARG A 10 -12.04 14.80 9.08
C ARG A 10 -13.13 15.61 8.37
N GLN A 11 -13.84 14.98 7.44
CA GLN A 11 -15.06 15.57 6.87
C GLN A 11 -16.20 15.37 7.87
N LYS A 12 -17.00 16.42 8.10
CA LYS A 12 -18.05 16.39 9.15
C LYS A 12 -19.05 15.23 9.01
N SER A 13 -19.25 14.70 7.80
CA SER A 13 -20.14 13.58 7.52
C SER A 13 -19.48 12.20 7.53
N SER A 14 -18.16 12.09 7.74
CA SER A 14 -17.46 10.80 7.69
C SER A 14 -17.53 10.06 9.04
N THR A 15 -18.00 8.82 8.99
CA THR A 15 -18.06 7.89 10.13
C THR A 15 -16.75 7.11 10.32
N ILE A 16 -16.01 6.90 9.24
CA ILE A 16 -14.70 6.25 9.23
C ILE A 16 -13.63 7.21 8.76
N LEU A 17 -12.47 7.14 9.41
CA LEU A 17 -11.27 7.84 9.00
C LEU A 17 -10.22 6.86 8.50
N ILE A 18 -9.68 7.12 7.31
CA ILE A 18 -8.64 6.31 6.68
C ILE A 18 -7.35 7.13 6.63
N ASP A 19 -6.29 6.58 7.22
CA ASP A 19 -4.93 7.08 7.03
C ASP A 19 -4.22 6.21 5.99
N LYS A 20 -3.71 6.85 4.93
CA LYS A 20 -2.94 6.18 3.88
C LYS A 20 -1.51 6.73 3.88
N THR A 21 -0.70 6.18 4.78
CA THR A 21 0.73 6.51 4.90
C THR A 21 1.54 5.21 4.81
N PRO A 22 1.84 4.71 3.60
CA PRO A 22 2.39 3.37 3.40
C PRO A 22 3.69 3.10 4.17
N ILE A 23 4.54 4.11 4.36
CA ILE A 23 5.83 3.91 5.04
C ILE A 23 5.69 3.49 6.51
N LEU A 24 4.54 3.76 7.14
CA LEU A 24 4.25 3.29 8.51
C LEU A 24 4.08 1.76 8.59
N SER A 25 4.02 1.05 7.45
CA SER A 25 3.99 -0.41 7.45
C SER A 25 5.24 -1.02 8.08
N ALA A 26 6.39 -0.33 8.01
CA ALA A 26 7.64 -0.77 8.63
C ALA A 26 7.60 -0.78 10.17
N ASP A 27 6.61 -0.08 10.76
CA ASP A 27 6.49 0.11 12.19
C ASP A 27 5.34 -0.72 12.80
N ILE A 28 4.93 -1.82 12.17
CA ILE A 28 3.73 -2.57 12.58
C ILE A 28 3.74 -2.98 14.06
N HIS A 29 4.88 -3.44 14.59
CA HIS A 29 5.00 -3.76 16.01
C HIS A 29 4.75 -2.55 16.93
N TYR A 30 5.15 -1.35 16.51
CA TYR A 30 4.86 -0.11 17.24
C TYR A 30 3.41 0.30 17.07
N MET A 31 2.85 0.15 15.86
CA MET A 31 1.46 0.48 15.58
C MET A 31 0.50 -0.36 16.41
N GLU A 32 0.79 -1.65 16.60
CA GLU A 32 -0.01 -2.54 17.46
C GLU A 32 0.01 -2.12 18.93
N LYS A 33 1.14 -1.63 19.43
CA LYS A 33 1.25 -1.13 20.80
C LYS A 33 0.52 0.20 20.99
N LEU A 34 0.62 1.09 20.01
CA LEU A 34 0.04 2.44 20.09
C LEU A 34 -1.46 2.46 19.78
N PHE A 35 -1.92 1.56 18.91
CA PHE A 35 -3.26 1.59 18.35
C PHE A 35 -3.89 0.18 18.26
N PRO A 36 -4.07 -0.53 19.39
CA PRO A 36 -4.51 -1.93 19.41
C PRO A 36 -5.94 -2.17 18.89
N ALA A 37 -6.72 -1.11 18.64
CA ALA A 37 -8.06 -1.20 18.07
C ALA A 37 -8.11 -0.85 16.57
N LYS A 38 -6.99 -0.49 15.95
CA LYS A 38 -6.98 -0.16 14.52
C LYS A 38 -7.20 -1.42 13.67
N ARG A 39 -7.94 -1.22 12.59
CA ARG A 39 -8.05 -2.14 11.46
C ARG A 39 -7.08 -1.73 10.35
N TYR A 40 -6.58 -2.70 9.60
CA TYR A 40 -5.62 -2.52 8.52
C TYR A 40 -6.13 -3.13 7.23
N ILE A 41 -5.99 -2.38 6.14
CA ILE A 41 -6.05 -2.90 4.79
C ILE A 41 -4.61 -2.97 4.30
N PHE A 42 -4.02 -4.16 4.26
CA PHE A 42 -2.63 -4.34 3.91
C PHE A 42 -2.50 -4.80 2.45
N SER A 43 -1.90 -3.97 1.61
CA SER A 43 -1.74 -4.29 0.19
C SER A 43 -0.49 -5.14 -0.03
N VAL A 44 -0.66 -6.28 -0.67
CA VAL A 44 0.41 -7.22 -1.04
C VAL A 44 0.61 -7.16 -2.55
N ARG A 45 1.86 -7.08 -2.98
CA ARG A 45 2.25 -7.08 -4.39
C ARG A 45 3.57 -7.81 -4.55
N HIS A 46 3.81 -8.37 -5.74
CA HIS A 46 5.05 -9.06 -6.06
C HIS A 46 6.30 -8.26 -5.62
N PRO A 47 7.27 -8.88 -4.91
CA PRO A 47 8.43 -8.19 -4.33
C PRO A 47 9.21 -7.37 -5.36
N TYR A 48 9.54 -7.98 -6.49
CA TYR A 48 10.38 -7.36 -7.52
C TYR A 48 9.74 -6.10 -8.12
N ASP A 49 8.42 -6.10 -8.23
CA ASP A 49 7.69 -4.92 -8.67
C ASP A 49 7.73 -3.79 -7.66
N VAL A 50 7.58 -4.10 -6.37
CA VAL A 50 7.58 -3.09 -5.31
C VAL A 50 8.98 -2.48 -5.19
N VAL A 51 10.02 -3.30 -5.14
CA VAL A 51 11.42 -2.87 -5.11
C VAL A 51 11.73 -1.99 -6.32
N LEU A 52 11.48 -2.50 -7.53
CA LEU A 52 11.78 -1.78 -8.76
C LEU A 52 10.98 -0.47 -8.87
N SER A 53 9.70 -0.50 -8.47
CA SER A 53 8.86 0.69 -8.46
C SER A 53 9.40 1.74 -7.50
N ASN A 54 9.85 1.37 -6.31
CA ASN A 54 10.42 2.32 -5.35
C ASN A 54 11.77 2.86 -5.81
N PHE A 55 12.66 1.99 -6.28
CA PHE A 55 13.99 2.37 -6.77
C PHE A 55 13.94 3.35 -7.94
N LYS A 56 12.93 3.25 -8.83
CA LYS A 56 12.74 4.18 -9.96
C LYS A 56 12.20 5.56 -9.56
N GLN A 57 11.71 5.73 -8.33
CA GLN A 57 11.09 6.99 -7.89
C GLN A 57 12.12 7.97 -7.35
N ARG A 58 11.88 9.26 -7.61
CA ARG A 58 12.67 10.33 -7.01
C ARG A 58 11.96 10.84 -5.75
N TYR A 59 12.35 10.29 -4.61
CA TYR A 59 11.81 10.71 -3.32
C TYR A 59 12.46 12.00 -2.80
N HIS A 60 11.68 12.79 -2.07
CA HIS A 60 12.25 13.80 -1.18
C HIS A 60 13.02 13.09 -0.06
N GLN A 61 14.31 13.41 0.04
CA GLN A 61 15.23 12.68 0.91
C GLN A 61 14.92 12.95 2.38
N ASN A 62 14.67 11.85 3.11
CA ASN A 62 14.52 11.80 4.56
C ASN A 62 14.87 10.38 5.02
N ALA A 63 14.97 10.18 6.34
CA ALA A 63 15.36 8.89 6.91
C ALA A 63 14.47 7.72 6.44
N ALA A 64 13.17 7.95 6.29
CA ALA A 64 12.23 6.91 5.91
C ALA A 64 12.35 6.50 4.43
N MET A 65 12.80 7.42 3.56
CA MET A 65 12.99 7.14 2.12
C MET A 65 14.41 6.67 1.78
N ALA A 66 15.35 6.70 2.73
CA ALA A 66 16.76 6.37 2.49
C ALA A 66 16.95 4.94 1.97
N ALA A 67 16.09 4.01 2.40
CA ALA A 67 16.08 2.63 1.92
C ALA A 67 15.92 2.50 0.39
N PHE A 68 15.36 3.51 -0.28
CA PHE A 68 15.08 3.49 -1.71
C PHE A 68 16.16 4.11 -2.59
N ASN A 69 17.26 4.60 -2.00
CA ASN A 69 18.37 5.18 -2.75
C ASN A 69 19.28 4.13 -3.38
N GLU A 70 19.29 2.92 -2.83
CA GLU A 70 20.05 1.78 -3.32
C GLU A 70 19.12 0.60 -3.56
N PHE A 71 19.43 -0.18 -4.59
CA PHE A 71 18.57 -1.28 -5.02
C PHE A 71 18.50 -2.37 -3.95
N TRP A 72 19.64 -2.78 -3.38
CA TRP A 72 19.70 -3.81 -2.35
C TRP A 72 19.06 -3.40 -1.04
N SER A 73 19.30 -2.16 -0.60
CA SER A 73 18.60 -1.57 0.55
C SER A 73 17.08 -1.58 0.37
N SER A 74 16.59 -1.46 -0.88
CA SER A 74 15.15 -1.56 -1.16
C SER A 74 14.62 -2.99 -1.03
N CYS A 75 15.43 -4.00 -1.42
CA CYS A 75 15.12 -5.41 -1.22
C CYS A 75 15.04 -5.74 0.29
N ASP A 76 16.09 -5.38 1.04
CA ASP A 76 16.17 -5.61 2.49
C ASP A 76 15.00 -4.96 3.22
N PHE A 77 14.66 -3.73 2.83
CA PHE A 77 13.55 -3.02 3.43
C PHE A 77 12.20 -3.68 3.12
N TYR A 78 11.99 -4.14 1.89
CA TYR A 78 10.77 -4.89 1.56
C TYR A 78 10.67 -6.18 2.38
N ASP A 79 11.75 -6.97 2.44
CA ASP A 79 11.78 -8.21 3.22
C ASP A 79 11.50 -7.95 4.70
N TYR A 80 12.15 -6.94 5.28
CA TYR A 80 11.90 -6.47 6.64
C TYR A 80 10.42 -6.16 6.85
N VAL A 81 9.80 -5.32 6.02
CA VAL A 81 8.38 -4.94 6.18
C VAL A 81 7.48 -6.18 6.13
N MET A 82 7.68 -7.05 5.14
CA MET A 82 6.82 -8.22 4.94
C MET A 82 6.97 -9.24 6.07
N LYS A 83 8.20 -9.52 6.50
CA LYS A 83 8.47 -10.43 7.61
C LYS A 83 7.80 -9.98 8.90
N ASN A 84 7.99 -8.71 9.28
CA ASN A 84 7.36 -8.16 10.49
C ASN A 84 5.83 -8.17 10.38
N TRP A 85 5.27 -7.86 9.21
CA TRP A 85 3.82 -7.90 9.01
C TRP A 85 3.22 -9.29 9.18
N PHE A 86 3.80 -10.31 8.55
CA PHE A 86 3.30 -11.67 8.65
C PHE A 86 3.63 -12.35 9.98
N GLU A 87 4.63 -11.86 10.71
CA GLU A 87 4.86 -12.28 12.10
C GLU A 87 3.75 -11.77 13.02
N VAL A 88 3.36 -10.50 12.90
CA VAL A 88 2.29 -9.91 13.72
C VAL A 88 0.91 -10.45 13.31
N PHE A 89 0.66 -10.55 12.01
CA PHE A 89 -0.60 -11.00 11.43
C PHE A 89 -0.33 -12.10 10.40
N PRO A 90 -0.36 -13.39 10.78
CA PRO A 90 -0.10 -14.47 9.83
C PRO A 90 -1.18 -14.66 8.76
N GLY A 91 -2.35 -14.04 8.92
CA GLY A 91 -3.49 -14.17 8.02
C GLY A 91 -4.58 -13.15 8.32
N GLU A 92 -5.68 -13.21 7.59
CA GLU A 92 -6.81 -12.30 7.77
C GLU A 92 -7.46 -12.46 9.14
N THR A 93 -7.88 -11.33 9.71
CA THR A 93 -8.55 -11.25 11.00
C THR A 93 -9.63 -10.17 10.94
N ASP A 94 -10.39 -9.98 12.01
CA ASP A 94 -11.28 -8.82 12.19
C ASP A 94 -10.51 -7.47 12.22
N ARG A 95 -9.19 -7.52 12.35
CA ARG A 95 -8.29 -6.37 12.33
C ARG A 95 -7.46 -6.22 11.07
N VAL A 96 -7.36 -7.24 10.21
CA VAL A 96 -6.52 -7.17 9.00
C VAL A 96 -7.21 -7.82 7.81
N CYS A 97 -7.30 -7.06 6.72
CA CYS A 97 -7.73 -7.49 5.40
C CYS A 97 -6.55 -7.37 4.43
N TYR A 98 -6.12 -8.48 3.84
CA TYR A 98 -5.03 -8.50 2.87
C TYR A 98 -5.58 -8.26 1.47
N VAL A 99 -5.04 -7.28 0.75
CA VAL A 99 -5.45 -6.96 -0.62
C VAL A 99 -4.30 -7.24 -1.56
N TYR A 100 -4.37 -8.36 -2.27
CA TYR A 100 -3.41 -8.72 -3.29
C TYR A 100 -3.64 -7.87 -4.53
N TYR A 101 -2.60 -7.18 -4.98
CA TYR A 101 -2.69 -6.24 -6.10
C TYR A 101 -3.12 -6.93 -7.40
N ASP A 102 -2.69 -8.17 -7.60
CA ASP A 102 -3.03 -8.96 -8.79
C ASP A 102 -4.53 -9.25 -8.82
N GLU A 103 -5.09 -9.72 -7.70
CA GLU A 103 -6.53 -9.93 -7.52
C GLU A 103 -7.31 -8.61 -7.67
N LEU A 104 -6.82 -7.52 -7.09
CA LEU A 104 -7.46 -6.21 -7.17
C LEU A 104 -7.58 -5.72 -8.63
N VAL A 105 -6.57 -5.97 -9.46
CA VAL A 105 -6.57 -5.53 -10.85
C VAL A 105 -7.41 -6.46 -11.73
N THR A 106 -7.42 -7.77 -11.48
CA THR A 106 -8.18 -8.74 -12.29
C THR A 106 -9.64 -8.89 -11.86
N ASN A 107 -9.93 -8.73 -10.58
CA ASN A 107 -11.23 -8.98 -9.93
C ASN A 107 -11.62 -7.80 -9.01
N PHE A 108 -11.67 -6.60 -9.58
CA PHE A 108 -11.80 -5.36 -8.82
C PHE A 108 -13.04 -5.29 -7.90
N GLU A 109 -14.24 -5.45 -8.46
CA GLU A 109 -15.48 -5.31 -7.68
C GLU A 109 -15.56 -6.35 -6.54
N PRO A 110 -15.33 -7.67 -6.76
CA PRO A 110 -15.28 -8.64 -5.67
C PRO A 110 -14.25 -8.27 -4.59
N THR A 111 -13.07 -7.81 -4.98
CA THR A 111 -12.01 -7.40 -4.05
C THR A 111 -12.45 -6.21 -3.21
N ILE A 112 -13.03 -5.17 -3.82
CA ILE A 112 -13.47 -3.97 -3.09
C ILE A 112 -14.70 -4.26 -2.23
N ARG A 113 -15.64 -5.11 -2.67
CA ARG A 113 -16.77 -5.55 -1.83
C ARG A 113 -16.26 -6.17 -0.53
N ARG A 114 -15.31 -7.11 -0.62
CA ARG A 114 -14.68 -7.73 0.56
C ARG A 114 -14.02 -6.71 1.49
N VAL A 115 -13.33 -5.71 0.93
CA VAL A 115 -12.71 -4.63 1.72
C VAL A 115 -13.76 -3.76 2.41
N ILE A 116 -14.84 -3.41 1.71
CA ILE A 116 -15.96 -2.61 2.24
C ILE A 116 -16.67 -3.36 3.37
N ASP A 117 -16.92 -4.65 3.18
CA ASP A 117 -17.52 -5.53 4.20
C ASP A 117 -16.63 -5.61 5.46
N PHE A 118 -15.31 -5.75 5.28
CA PHE A 118 -14.33 -5.72 6.38
C PHE A 118 -14.34 -4.38 7.14
N LEU A 119 -14.51 -3.26 6.44
CA LEU A 119 -14.65 -1.95 7.07
C LEU A 119 -16.01 -1.78 7.78
N GLY A 120 -17.00 -2.61 7.46
CA GLY A 120 -18.35 -2.54 8.02
C GLY A 120 -19.13 -1.30 7.57
N VAL A 121 -18.89 -0.83 6.34
CA VAL A 121 -19.64 0.28 5.73
C VAL A 121 -20.54 -0.22 4.62
N GLU A 122 -21.61 0.52 4.35
CA GLU A 122 -22.53 0.19 3.27
C GLU A 122 -21.85 0.35 1.90
N TRP A 123 -22.18 -0.55 0.98
CA TRP A 123 -21.73 -0.49 -0.40
C TRP A 123 -22.35 0.71 -1.13
N ASP A 124 -21.53 1.42 -1.90
CA ASP A 124 -21.93 2.50 -2.80
C ASP A 124 -21.26 2.25 -4.16
N ASP A 125 -22.04 2.16 -5.24
CA ASP A 125 -21.51 1.94 -6.60
C ASP A 125 -20.52 3.03 -7.04
N ALA A 126 -20.53 4.20 -6.40
CA ALA A 126 -19.54 5.27 -6.64
C ALA A 126 -18.08 4.81 -6.38
N VAL A 127 -17.85 3.74 -5.60
CA VAL A 127 -16.51 3.18 -5.44
C VAL A 127 -15.95 2.60 -6.74
N LEU A 128 -16.81 2.19 -7.68
CA LEU A 128 -16.42 1.70 -8.99
C LEU A 128 -15.87 2.80 -9.90
N ASP A 129 -16.35 4.03 -9.70
CA ASP A 129 -15.92 5.22 -10.44
C ASP A 129 -14.67 5.89 -9.85
N PHE A 130 -13.83 5.14 -9.12
CA PHE A 130 -12.67 5.67 -8.40
C PHE A 130 -11.73 6.51 -9.28
N ALA A 131 -11.57 6.15 -10.56
CA ALA A 131 -10.73 6.86 -11.51
C ALA A 131 -11.26 8.27 -11.78
N GLU A 132 -12.57 8.44 -11.99
CA GLU A 132 -13.22 9.73 -12.18
C GLU A 132 -13.18 10.57 -10.90
N HIS A 133 -13.42 9.96 -9.75
CA HIS A 133 -13.26 10.64 -8.46
C HIS A 133 -11.82 11.12 -8.23
N SER A 134 -10.83 10.35 -8.69
CA SER A 134 -9.42 10.72 -8.53
C SER A 134 -9.05 11.98 -9.30
N LYS A 135 -9.61 12.19 -10.50
CA LYS A 135 -9.36 13.37 -11.34
C LYS A 135 -9.78 14.68 -10.66
N LYS A 136 -10.83 14.63 -9.83
CA LYS A 136 -11.37 15.78 -9.09
C LYS A 136 -10.50 16.23 -7.91
N ARG A 137 -9.55 15.41 -7.46
CA ARG A 137 -8.67 15.75 -6.31
C ARG A 137 -7.33 16.35 -6.78
N ALA A 138 -6.87 17.38 -6.07
CA ALA A 138 -5.61 18.08 -6.34
C ALA A 138 -4.35 17.35 -5.81
N VAL A 139 -4.47 16.11 -5.30
CA VAL A 139 -3.35 15.37 -4.70
C VAL A 139 -2.32 15.01 -5.77
N ARG A 140 -1.07 15.41 -5.56
CA ARG A 140 0.07 15.14 -6.45
C ARG A 140 1.03 14.15 -5.77
N THR A 141 0.69 12.87 -5.80
CA THR A 141 1.66 11.79 -5.50
C THR A 141 2.02 11.03 -6.78
N PRO A 142 3.23 10.44 -6.90
CA PRO A 142 3.65 9.77 -8.12
C PRO A 142 2.70 8.65 -8.57
N SER A 143 2.15 7.90 -7.63
CA SER A 143 1.16 6.85 -7.89
C SER A 143 -0.18 7.40 -8.41
N TYR A 144 -0.48 8.67 -8.15
CA TYR A 144 -1.78 9.27 -8.48
C TYR A 144 -2.00 9.44 -9.97
N ALA A 145 -0.91 9.64 -10.73
CA ALA A 145 -0.97 9.67 -12.19
C ALA A 145 -1.44 8.33 -12.78
N ASN A 146 -1.12 7.21 -12.13
CA ASN A 146 -1.57 5.88 -12.54
C ASN A 146 -3.03 5.65 -12.14
N VAL A 147 -3.46 6.08 -10.94
CA VAL A 147 -4.86 5.96 -10.50
C VAL A 147 -5.82 6.67 -11.47
N ARG A 148 -5.42 7.82 -12.01
CA ARG A 148 -6.22 8.59 -12.99
C ARG A 148 -6.42 7.88 -14.32
N LYS A 149 -5.57 6.90 -14.65
CA LYS A 149 -5.67 6.08 -15.88
C LYS A 149 -6.57 4.85 -15.69
N GLY A 150 -7.09 4.61 -14.48
CA GLY A 150 -7.84 3.41 -14.13
C GLY A 150 -6.92 2.24 -13.74
N LEU A 151 -7.51 1.06 -13.63
CA LEU A 151 -6.75 -0.18 -13.41
C LEU A 151 -6.12 -0.60 -14.73
N SER A 152 -4.81 -0.83 -14.72
CA SER A 152 -4.08 -1.31 -15.89
C SER A 152 -3.38 -2.62 -15.54
N LEU A 153 -3.70 -3.65 -16.32
CA LEU A 153 -2.90 -4.88 -16.39
C LEU A 153 -1.52 -4.55 -16.98
N GLY A 154 -0.49 -5.30 -16.57
CA GLY A 154 0.86 -5.22 -17.16
C GLY A 154 1.90 -4.40 -16.40
N VAL A 155 1.50 -3.52 -15.47
CA VAL A 155 2.48 -2.92 -14.52
C VAL A 155 3.11 -4.03 -13.65
N GLN A 156 2.38 -5.13 -13.48
CA GLN A 156 2.74 -6.28 -12.65
C GLN A 156 3.85 -7.18 -13.21
N SER A 157 4.19 -7.04 -14.50
CA SER A 157 5.23 -7.86 -15.15
C SER A 157 6.44 -7.04 -15.57
N SER A 158 6.44 -5.73 -15.31
CA SER A 158 7.51 -4.84 -15.77
C SER A 158 8.88 -5.22 -15.20
N TYR A 159 8.92 -5.86 -14.03
CA TYR A 159 10.12 -6.38 -13.40
C TYR A 159 10.83 -7.45 -14.24
N GLN A 160 10.12 -8.17 -15.11
CA GLN A 160 10.70 -9.23 -15.95
C GLN A 160 11.80 -8.68 -16.88
N ASN A 161 11.67 -7.43 -17.31
CA ASN A 161 12.69 -6.74 -18.11
C ASN A 161 13.95 -6.36 -17.31
N TYR A 162 13.93 -6.58 -16.00
CA TYR A 162 14.98 -6.18 -15.06
C TYR A 162 15.44 -7.34 -14.17
N LEU A 163 15.17 -8.60 -14.55
CA LEU A 163 15.58 -9.77 -13.78
C LEU A 163 17.10 -9.79 -13.50
N PHE A 164 17.90 -9.27 -14.43
CA PHE A 164 19.35 -9.12 -14.25
C PHE A 164 19.76 -8.30 -13.02
N LEU A 165 18.90 -7.41 -12.51
CA LEU A 165 19.16 -6.66 -11.27
C LEU A 165 18.97 -7.53 -10.03
N PHE A 166 18.19 -8.60 -10.12
CA PHE A 166 17.87 -9.49 -9.00
C PHE A 166 18.75 -10.75 -8.97
N ASP A 167 19.30 -11.16 -10.11
CA ASP A 167 20.18 -12.33 -10.21
C ASP A 167 21.44 -12.20 -9.33
N ASP A 168 21.99 -10.98 -9.22
CA ASP A 168 23.14 -10.68 -8.37
C ASP A 168 22.82 -10.73 -6.85
N TYR A 169 21.54 -10.70 -6.46
CA TYR A 169 21.12 -10.74 -5.05
C TYR A 169 21.31 -12.12 -4.44
N ALA A 170 20.92 -13.13 -5.20
CA ALA A 170 20.83 -14.52 -4.75
C ALA A 170 22.22 -15.13 -4.51
N VAL A 171 23.29 -14.44 -4.92
CA VAL A 171 24.68 -14.86 -4.76
C VAL A 171 25.29 -14.34 -3.46
N VAL A 172 24.70 -13.31 -2.83
CA VAL A 172 25.27 -12.58 -1.69
C VAL A 172 24.43 -12.70 -0.41
N SER A 173 23.22 -13.28 -0.49
CA SER A 173 22.30 -13.54 0.63
C SER A 173 22.31 -15.01 1.07
#